data_AF-A0ABD5SHL3-F1
#
_entry.id   AF-A0ABD5SHL3-F1
#
_cell.length_a   1.000
_cell.length_b   1.000
_cell.length_c   1.000
_cell.angle_alpha   90.00
_cell.angle_beta   90.00
_cell.angle_gamma   90.00
#
_symmetry.space_group_name_H-M   'P 1'
#
loop_
_entity.id
_entity.type
_entity.pdbx_description
1 polymer ?
#
loop_
_entity_poly.entity_id
_entity_poly.type
_entity_poly.pdbx_seq_one_letter_code
_entity_poly.pdbx_strand_id
1 'polypeptide(L)'
;VHYAIRVVGEREAVPASGLAGQTLAVVDEESDITYFGVDRPAIDGATDYEPPADVRGVLLSDRVVVWDAPDGLYERGFYGQPLTGRAAAVEGVLQLSLLEAASLAADDRLGLDEVVETGDGAAESESDTTAAIVARGRAVEGDRFDRRLATYRDLRDRDAVPKTGFKFGADFRTYLDVETVESLPHSEHLVRVVEPGHAFAPRELSLDVRLAGGVRKQLLFALTDGTGPIEWLSVGRLTP
;
A
#
# COMPACT_ATOMS: atom_id res chain seq x y z
N VAL A 1 -0.30 33.91 4.92
CA VAL A 1 -0.05 32.78 4.00
C VAL A 1 -0.87 33.04 2.75
N HIS A 2 -0.27 32.99 1.56
CA HIS A 2 -0.99 33.08 0.29
C HIS A 2 -1.28 31.66 -0.19
N TYR A 3 -2.54 31.31 -0.40
CA TYR A 3 -2.92 30.02 -0.98
C TYR A 3 -3.11 30.18 -2.48
N ALA A 4 -2.45 29.34 -3.28
CA ALA A 4 -2.74 29.22 -4.70
C ALA A 4 -4.04 28.43 -4.86
N ILE A 5 -5.15 29.15 -5.06
CA ILE A 5 -6.48 28.53 -5.17
C ILE A 5 -6.77 28.16 -6.62
N ARG A 6 -7.12 26.91 -6.86
CA ARG A 6 -7.66 26.41 -8.11
C ARG A 6 -9.14 26.07 -7.91
N VAL A 7 -10.00 26.82 -8.60
CA VAL A 7 -11.46 26.61 -8.57
C VAL A 7 -11.83 25.59 -9.63
N VAL A 8 -12.61 24.57 -9.25
CA VAL A 8 -13.09 23.51 -10.16
C VAL A 8 -14.53 23.16 -9.84
N GLY A 9 -15.31 22.77 -10.85
CA GLY A 9 -16.65 22.22 -10.63
C GLY A 9 -16.58 20.76 -10.17
N GLU A 10 -17.57 20.28 -9.41
CA GLU A 10 -17.59 18.90 -8.89
C GLU A 10 -17.54 17.79 -9.96
N ARG A 11 -17.83 18.12 -11.23
CA ARG A 11 -17.86 17.21 -12.39
C ARG A 11 -16.63 17.34 -13.28
N GLU A 12 -15.75 18.30 -13.00
CA GLU A 12 -14.55 18.55 -13.78
C GLU A 12 -13.41 17.67 -13.25
N ALA A 13 -12.84 16.83 -14.11
CA ALA A 13 -11.68 16.02 -13.74
C ALA A 13 -10.46 16.90 -13.49
N VAL A 14 -9.73 16.64 -12.40
CA VAL A 14 -8.58 17.44 -11.98
C VAL A 14 -7.31 16.59 -12.14
N PRO A 15 -6.45 16.88 -13.13
CA PRO A 15 -5.17 16.17 -13.26
C PRO A 15 -4.35 16.29 -11.99
N ALA A 16 -3.81 15.19 -11.49
CA ALA A 16 -3.03 15.16 -10.26
C ALA A 16 -1.69 15.90 -10.42
N SER A 17 -1.13 15.89 -11.64
CA SER A 17 0.09 16.58 -12.00
C SER A 17 0.06 18.07 -11.62
N GLY A 18 1.04 18.49 -10.82
CA GLY A 18 1.20 19.90 -10.48
C GLY A 18 0.26 20.41 -9.37
N LEU A 19 -0.55 19.56 -8.75
CA LEU A 19 -1.45 19.97 -7.66
C LEU A 19 -0.74 20.23 -6.33
N ALA A 20 0.46 19.68 -6.13
CA ALA A 20 1.22 19.88 -4.90
C ALA A 20 1.40 21.38 -4.57
N GLY A 21 1.07 21.76 -3.34
CA GLY A 21 1.11 23.14 -2.83
C GLY A 21 -0.10 24.00 -3.25
N GLN A 22 -1.13 23.42 -3.87
CA GLN A 22 -2.35 24.13 -4.24
C GLN A 22 -3.51 23.84 -3.28
N THR A 23 -4.48 24.75 -3.26
CA THR A 23 -5.78 24.55 -2.64
C THR A 23 -6.84 24.38 -3.72
N LEU A 24 -7.53 23.24 -3.72
CA LEU A 24 -8.69 23.01 -4.60
C LEU A 24 -9.94 23.59 -3.93
N ALA A 25 -10.63 24.50 -4.61
CA ALA A 25 -11.96 24.96 -4.25
C ALA A 25 -12.97 24.27 -5.17
N VAL A 26 -13.59 23.19 -4.68
CA VAL A 26 -14.57 22.41 -5.44
C VAL A 26 -15.95 23.00 -5.21
N VAL A 27 -16.61 23.42 -6.29
CA VAL A 27 -17.97 23.96 -6.29
C VAL A 27 -18.94 22.86 -6.70
N ASP A 28 -19.92 22.56 -5.84
CA ASP A 28 -20.96 21.56 -6.13
C ASP A 28 -22.19 22.15 -6.85
N GLU A 29 -23.18 21.30 -7.12
CA GLU A 29 -24.40 21.70 -7.84
C GLU A 29 -25.30 22.67 -7.07
N GLU A 30 -25.14 22.79 -5.75
CA GLU A 30 -25.85 23.75 -4.90
C GLU A 30 -25.04 25.05 -4.70
N SER A 31 -23.91 25.19 -5.40
CA SER A 31 -22.95 26.30 -5.26
C SER A 31 -22.22 26.34 -3.91
N ASP A 32 -22.25 25.23 -3.16
CA ASP A 32 -21.45 25.07 -1.95
C ASP A 32 -20.00 24.77 -2.31
N ILE A 33 -19.07 25.30 -1.52
CA ILE A 33 -17.63 25.18 -1.78
C ILE A 33 -16.98 24.31 -0.71
N THR A 34 -16.31 23.25 -1.17
CA THR A 34 -15.42 22.44 -0.33
C THR A 34 -13.96 22.71 -0.70
N TYR A 35 -13.15 23.03 0.31
CA TYR A 35 -11.72 23.27 0.13
C TYR A 35 -10.89 22.03 0.48
N PHE A 36 -9.98 21.66 -0.43
CA PHE A 36 -8.98 20.61 -0.20
C PHE A 36 -7.57 21.19 -0.32
N GLY A 37 -6.74 20.96 0.69
CA GLY A 37 -5.31 21.23 0.61
C GLY A 37 -4.61 20.05 -0.03
N VAL A 38 -3.73 20.32 -0.99
CA VAL A 38 -2.89 19.31 -1.63
C VAL A 38 -1.44 19.66 -1.40
N ASP A 39 -0.69 18.77 -0.76
CA ASP A 39 0.70 19.01 -0.36
C ASP A 39 1.59 17.81 -0.70
N ARG A 40 2.91 17.99 -0.59
CA ARG A 40 3.85 16.86 -0.60
C ARG A 40 4.02 16.35 0.83
N PRO A 41 3.66 15.09 1.13
CA PRO A 41 3.84 14.54 2.46
C PRO A 41 5.31 14.23 2.72
N ALA A 42 5.72 14.34 3.98
CA ALA A 42 6.88 13.63 4.49
C ALA A 42 6.40 12.28 5.04
N ILE A 43 7.07 11.19 4.65
CA ILE A 43 6.80 9.85 5.16
C ILE A 43 8.09 9.41 5.82
N ASP A 44 8.22 9.78 7.10
CA ASP A 44 9.41 9.54 7.90
C ASP A 44 9.07 8.45 8.92
N GLY A 45 9.27 7.19 8.53
CA GLY A 45 9.16 6.07 9.44
C GLY A 45 10.36 5.98 10.37
N ALA A 46 10.19 5.25 11.45
CA ALA A 46 11.22 4.97 12.46
C ALA A 46 11.15 3.51 12.93
N THR A 47 10.45 2.64 12.20
CA THR A 47 10.33 1.23 12.55
C THR A 47 11.61 0.48 12.22
N ASP A 48 12.44 0.25 13.24
CA ASP A 48 13.70 -0.50 13.11
C ASP A 48 13.42 -2.02 13.11
N TYR A 49 13.51 -2.64 11.93
CA TYR A 49 13.40 -4.08 11.79
C TYR A 49 14.12 -4.59 10.55
N GLU A 50 15.01 -5.56 10.74
CA GLU A 50 15.63 -6.31 9.65
C GLU A 50 15.02 -7.72 9.53
N PRO A 51 14.47 -8.11 8.36
CA PRO A 51 13.97 -9.46 8.15
C PRO A 51 15.06 -10.55 8.24
N PRO A 52 14.73 -11.76 8.75
CA PRO A 52 15.60 -12.94 8.67
C PRO A 52 16.05 -13.23 7.22
N ALA A 53 17.25 -13.77 7.05
CA ALA A 53 17.89 -13.95 5.74
C ALA A 53 17.44 -15.21 4.97
N ASP A 54 16.68 -16.09 5.59
CA ASP A 54 16.44 -17.46 5.11
C ASP A 54 14.98 -17.90 5.28
N VAL A 55 14.03 -16.97 5.06
CA VAL A 55 12.61 -17.32 5.07
C VAL A 55 12.33 -18.25 3.89
N ARG A 56 11.66 -19.38 4.14
CA ARG A 56 11.25 -20.34 3.12
C ARG A 56 9.74 -20.47 3.08
N GLY A 57 9.16 -20.47 1.88
CA GLY A 57 7.72 -20.54 1.71
C GLY A 57 7.28 -21.28 0.46
N VAL A 58 5.99 -21.59 0.41
CA VAL A 58 5.32 -22.22 -0.74
C VAL A 58 4.37 -21.22 -1.37
N LEU A 59 4.53 -20.97 -2.67
CA LEU A 59 3.61 -20.13 -3.43
C LEU A 59 2.33 -20.92 -3.72
N LEU A 60 1.20 -20.47 -3.16
CA LEU A 60 -0.10 -21.14 -3.21
C LEU A 60 -1.16 -20.16 -3.72
N SER A 61 -1.53 -20.28 -4.98
CA SER A 61 -2.48 -19.37 -5.63
C SER A 61 -2.10 -17.90 -5.44
N ASP A 62 -2.76 -17.15 -4.55
CA ASP A 62 -2.61 -15.69 -4.39
C ASP A 62 -1.78 -15.28 -3.16
N ARG A 63 -1.02 -16.22 -2.57
CA ARG A 63 -0.23 -15.99 -1.35
C ARG A 63 0.98 -16.90 -1.26
N VAL A 64 1.95 -16.52 -0.43
CA VAL A 64 3.05 -17.41 -0.03
C VAL A 64 2.82 -17.85 1.40
N VAL A 65 2.83 -19.16 1.65
CA VAL A 65 2.69 -19.74 2.99
C VAL A 65 4.07 -20.10 3.51
N VAL A 66 4.40 -19.59 4.69
CA VAL A 66 5.63 -19.88 5.44
C VAL A 66 5.22 -20.78 6.60
N TRP A 67 5.58 -22.06 6.54
CA TRP A 67 5.14 -23.07 7.51
C TRP A 67 5.89 -23.01 8.84
N ASP A 68 7.18 -22.68 8.78
CA ASP A 68 8.07 -22.54 9.94
C ASP A 68 8.56 -21.09 10.00
N ALA A 69 7.63 -20.16 10.25
CA ALA A 69 7.93 -18.73 10.25
C ALA A 69 8.88 -18.36 11.39
N PRO A 70 9.98 -17.63 11.10
CA PRO A 70 10.90 -17.19 12.13
C PRO A 70 10.26 -16.22 13.13
N ASP A 71 10.68 -16.34 14.39
CA ASP A 71 10.21 -15.47 15.48
C ASP A 71 10.43 -13.99 15.18
N GLY A 72 9.35 -13.21 15.22
CA GLY A 72 9.39 -11.77 14.98
C GLY A 72 9.11 -11.37 13.54
N LEU A 73 9.05 -12.30 12.57
CA LEU A 73 8.67 -11.95 11.19
C LEU A 73 7.30 -11.28 11.14
N TYR A 74 6.36 -11.83 11.91
CA TYR A 74 5.06 -11.20 12.15
C TYR A 74 5.09 -10.23 13.33
N GLU A 75 5.61 -10.65 14.48
CA GLU A 75 5.41 -9.89 15.73
C GLU A 75 6.12 -8.54 15.74
N ARG A 76 7.29 -8.43 15.09
CA ARG A 76 8.12 -7.21 15.02
C ARG A 76 8.26 -6.66 13.61
N GLY A 77 8.33 -7.53 12.61
CA GLY A 77 8.46 -7.14 11.20
C GLY A 77 7.14 -6.83 10.51
N PHE A 78 6.03 -7.21 11.15
CA PHE A 78 4.67 -7.03 10.64
C PHE A 78 4.47 -7.64 9.24
N TYR A 79 5.26 -8.64 8.85
CA TYR A 79 5.08 -9.35 7.59
C TYR A 79 4.02 -10.44 7.76
N GLY A 80 3.12 -10.51 6.79
CA GLY A 80 2.10 -11.53 6.71
C GLY A 80 1.01 -11.41 7.77
N GLN A 81 0.31 -12.52 7.94
CA GLN A 81 -0.72 -12.75 8.95
C GLN A 81 -0.64 -14.21 9.42
N PRO A 82 -0.78 -14.49 10.73
CA PRO A 82 -0.91 -15.85 11.22
C PRO A 82 -2.09 -16.56 10.57
N LEU A 83 -1.86 -17.80 10.13
CA LEU A 83 -2.91 -18.59 9.52
C LEU A 83 -3.88 -19.07 10.61
N THR A 84 -5.11 -18.55 10.63
CA THR A 84 -6.13 -18.98 11.59
C THR A 84 -6.94 -20.15 11.03
N GLY A 85 -6.85 -21.31 11.68
CA GLY A 85 -7.76 -22.42 11.46
C GLY A 85 -9.14 -22.19 12.09
N ARG A 86 -10.08 -23.12 11.87
CA ARG A 86 -11.49 -23.03 12.35
C ARG A 86 -11.65 -22.91 13.87
N ALA A 87 -10.57 -23.05 14.66
CA ALA A 87 -10.60 -22.99 16.12
C ALA A 87 -9.42 -22.23 16.77
N ALA A 88 -8.31 -21.98 16.06
CA ALA A 88 -7.14 -21.27 16.59
C ALA A 88 -6.17 -20.90 15.45
N ALA A 89 -5.25 -19.96 15.71
CA ALA A 89 -4.05 -19.80 14.89
C ALA A 89 -3.27 -21.13 14.84
N VAL A 90 -2.83 -21.53 13.64
CA VAL A 90 -1.82 -22.58 13.51
C VAL A 90 -0.50 -21.92 13.87
N GLU A 91 0.05 -22.31 15.00
CA GLU A 91 1.31 -21.77 15.53
C GLU A 91 2.43 -22.00 14.51
N GLY A 92 3.30 -21.01 14.33
CA GLY A 92 4.42 -21.06 13.39
C GLY A 92 4.08 -20.81 11.91
N VAL A 93 2.79 -20.75 11.53
CA VAL A 93 2.42 -20.60 10.11
C VAL A 93 1.98 -19.17 9.78
N LEU A 94 2.67 -18.53 8.84
CA LEU A 94 2.31 -17.22 8.30
C LEU A 94 1.87 -17.31 6.83
N GLN A 95 0.87 -16.52 6.47
CA GLN A 95 0.56 -16.22 5.07
C GLN A 95 1.05 -14.82 4.73
N LEU A 96 1.88 -14.72 3.70
CA LEU A 96 2.34 -13.47 3.11
C LEU A 96 1.46 -13.13 1.91
N SER A 97 1.08 -11.87 1.77
CA SER A 97 0.58 -11.36 0.49
C SER A 97 1.67 -11.42 -0.58
N LEU A 98 1.29 -11.44 -1.86
CA LEU A 98 2.26 -11.44 -2.96
C LEU A 98 3.17 -10.21 -2.94
N LEU A 99 2.71 -9.07 -2.42
CA LEU A 99 3.52 -7.85 -2.25
C LEU A 99 4.59 -8.02 -1.18
N GLU A 100 4.21 -8.52 0.00
CA GLU A 100 5.15 -8.82 1.10
C GLU A 100 6.19 -9.84 0.66
N ALA A 101 5.75 -10.90 -0.02
CA ALA A 101 6.61 -11.96 -0.52
C ALA A 101 7.57 -11.46 -1.62
N ALA A 102 7.08 -10.69 -2.60
CA ALA A 102 7.91 -10.12 -3.65
C ALA A 102 8.94 -9.12 -3.08
N SER A 103 8.56 -8.35 -2.06
CA SER A 103 9.50 -7.45 -1.37
C SER A 103 10.63 -8.23 -0.71
N LEU A 104 10.29 -9.22 0.13
CA LEU A 104 11.30 -10.04 0.82
C LEU A 104 12.18 -10.83 -0.15
N ALA A 105 11.61 -11.36 -1.23
CA ALA A 105 12.34 -12.11 -2.24
C ALA A 105 13.36 -11.23 -2.99
N ALA A 106 12.96 -10.01 -3.36
CA ALA A 106 13.86 -9.07 -4.04
C ALA A 106 15.00 -8.55 -3.14
N ASP A 107 14.87 -8.70 -1.83
CA ASP A 107 15.92 -8.41 -0.85
C ASP A 107 16.72 -9.67 -0.45
N ASP A 108 16.56 -10.77 -1.21
CA ASP A 108 17.16 -12.09 -0.97
C ASP A 108 16.84 -12.70 0.41
N ARG A 109 15.71 -12.29 1.03
CA ARG A 109 15.26 -12.76 2.36
C ARG A 109 14.26 -13.92 2.29
N LEU A 110 13.61 -14.12 1.14
CA LEU A 110 12.59 -15.16 0.93
C LEU A 110 12.95 -16.04 -0.27
N GLY A 111 12.98 -17.36 -0.07
CA GLY A 111 13.07 -18.36 -1.12
C GLY A 111 11.81 -19.23 -1.21
N LEU A 112 11.48 -19.71 -2.41
CA LEU A 112 10.40 -20.68 -2.59
C LEU A 112 10.91 -22.12 -2.51
N ASP A 113 10.21 -22.96 -1.74
CA ASP A 113 10.39 -24.42 -1.73
C ASP A 113 9.60 -25.07 -2.87
N GLU A 114 8.40 -24.57 -3.13
CA GLU A 114 7.47 -25.12 -4.11
C GLU A 114 6.55 -24.02 -4.65
N VAL A 115 6.16 -24.15 -5.91
CA VAL A 115 5.09 -23.38 -6.54
C VAL A 115 3.94 -24.33 -6.82
N VAL A 116 2.84 -24.17 -6.08
CA VAL A 116 1.64 -24.98 -6.25
C VAL A 116 0.69 -24.23 -7.16
N GLU A 117 0.65 -24.66 -8.42
CA GLU A 117 -0.26 -24.09 -9.40
C GLU A 117 -1.67 -24.64 -9.26
N THR A 118 -2.66 -23.75 -9.33
CA THR A 118 -4.08 -24.11 -9.36
C THR A 118 -4.71 -23.50 -10.62
N GLY A 119 -4.62 -24.20 -11.76
CA GLY A 119 -5.20 -23.79 -13.05
C GLY A 119 -4.24 -23.88 -14.25
N ASP A 120 -4.78 -23.78 -15.47
CA ASP A 120 -4.02 -23.85 -16.73
C ASP A 120 -3.15 -22.60 -16.92
N GLY A 121 -1.91 -22.69 -16.45
CA GLY A 121 -0.94 -21.61 -16.62
C GLY A 121 0.40 -21.98 -16.02
N ALA A 122 0.97 -23.11 -16.46
CA ALA A 122 2.32 -23.53 -16.14
C ALA A 122 3.30 -22.39 -16.40
N ALA A 123 3.71 -21.69 -15.34
CA ALA A 123 4.94 -20.94 -15.39
C ALA A 123 6.05 -21.98 -15.56
N GLU A 124 6.79 -21.87 -16.67
CA GLU A 124 8.08 -22.55 -16.79
C GLU A 124 8.86 -22.29 -15.50
N SER A 125 9.50 -23.31 -14.92
CA SER A 125 10.22 -23.18 -13.64
C SER A 125 11.20 -22.01 -13.69
N GLU A 126 10.74 -20.82 -13.30
CA GLU A 126 11.56 -19.66 -13.11
C GLU A 126 12.43 -20.00 -11.90
N SER A 127 13.74 -20.17 -12.13
CA SER A 127 14.65 -20.46 -11.02
C SER A 127 14.78 -19.28 -10.07
N ASP A 128 14.28 -18.11 -10.47
CA ASP A 128 14.23 -16.88 -9.68
C ASP A 128 12.92 -16.80 -8.90
N THR A 129 13.04 -16.86 -7.57
CA THR A 129 11.92 -16.73 -6.64
C THR A 129 11.18 -15.40 -6.81
N THR A 130 11.90 -14.30 -7.01
CA THR A 130 11.30 -12.97 -7.18
C THR A 130 10.46 -12.93 -8.43
N ALA A 131 11.00 -13.41 -9.55
CA ALA A 131 10.30 -13.46 -10.82
C ALA A 131 8.98 -14.25 -10.71
N ALA A 132 9.02 -15.44 -10.09
CA ALA A 132 7.84 -16.30 -9.97
C ALA A 132 6.71 -15.62 -9.16
N ILE A 133 7.05 -14.95 -8.06
CA ILE A 133 6.08 -14.24 -7.23
C ILE A 133 5.51 -13.02 -7.98
N VAL A 134 6.36 -12.26 -8.68
CA VAL A 134 5.94 -11.09 -9.46
C VAL A 134 5.04 -11.50 -10.63
N ALA A 135 5.41 -12.55 -11.37
CA ALA A 135 4.60 -13.13 -12.44
C ALA A 135 3.21 -13.53 -11.91
N ARG A 136 3.17 -14.18 -10.75
CA ARG A 136 1.89 -14.52 -10.11
C ARG A 136 1.10 -13.29 -9.68
N GLY A 137 1.76 -12.27 -9.11
CA GLY A 137 1.15 -10.99 -8.75
C GLY A 137 0.48 -10.31 -9.94
N ARG A 138 1.18 -10.23 -11.08
CA ARG A 138 0.66 -9.70 -12.34
C ARG A 138 -0.50 -10.54 -12.88
N ALA A 139 -0.44 -11.86 -12.76
CA ALA A 139 -1.56 -12.72 -13.16
C ALA A 139 -2.83 -12.51 -12.32
N VAL A 140 -2.70 -12.11 -11.05
CA VAL A 140 -3.82 -11.87 -10.13
C VAL A 140 -4.36 -10.44 -10.22
N GLU A 141 -3.49 -9.43 -10.30
CA GLU A 141 -3.89 -8.01 -10.21
C GLU A 141 -3.61 -7.17 -11.47
N GLY A 142 -2.99 -7.76 -12.51
CA GLY A 142 -2.58 -7.06 -13.72
C GLY A 142 -1.54 -5.96 -13.45
N ASP A 143 -1.56 -4.91 -14.26
CA ASP A 143 -0.64 -3.75 -14.19
C ASP A 143 -0.74 -2.96 -12.87
N ARG A 144 -1.75 -3.23 -12.03
CA ARG A 144 -1.84 -2.65 -10.69
C ARG A 144 -0.79 -3.24 -9.75
N PHE A 145 -0.39 -4.50 -9.95
CA PHE A 145 0.54 -5.18 -9.07
C PHE A 145 1.87 -4.43 -8.95
N ASP A 146 2.48 -4.10 -10.09
CA ASP A 146 3.81 -3.47 -10.15
C ASP A 146 3.82 -2.11 -9.45
N ARG A 147 2.77 -1.29 -9.66
CA ARG A 147 2.62 0.00 -8.97
C ARG A 147 2.48 -0.17 -7.46
N ARG A 148 1.70 -1.16 -7.01
CA ARG A 148 1.54 -1.47 -5.59
C ARG A 148 2.82 -2.01 -4.99
N LEU A 149 3.58 -2.83 -5.72
CA LEU A 149 4.87 -3.37 -5.26
C LEU A 149 5.91 -2.27 -5.12
N ALA A 150 6.04 -1.38 -6.11
CA ALA A 150 6.92 -0.22 -6.03
C ALA A 150 6.58 0.66 -4.82
N THR A 151 5.29 0.93 -4.61
CA THR A 151 4.83 1.72 -3.45
C THR A 151 5.08 1.00 -2.12
N TYR A 152 4.84 -0.31 -2.06
CA TYR A 152 5.10 -1.11 -0.87
C TYR A 152 6.58 -1.06 -0.47
N ARG A 153 7.48 -1.22 -1.45
CA ARG A 153 8.93 -1.16 -1.25
C ARG A 153 9.39 0.24 -0.83
N ASP A 154 8.96 1.30 -1.51
CA ASP A 154 9.29 2.68 -1.14
C ASP A 154 8.81 3.04 0.28
N LEU A 155 7.68 2.49 0.74
CA LEU A 155 7.24 2.66 2.13
C LEU A 155 8.13 1.91 3.12
N ARG A 156 8.55 0.68 2.80
CA ARG A 156 9.46 -0.11 3.63
C ARG A 156 10.86 0.53 3.70
N ASP A 157 11.37 1.04 2.58
CA ASP A 157 12.66 1.74 2.50
C ASP A 157 12.68 3.05 3.31
N ARG A 158 11.50 3.57 3.69
CA ARG A 158 11.31 4.73 4.56
C ARG A 158 10.98 4.33 6.00
N ASP A 159 11.27 3.10 6.38
CA ASP A 159 11.02 2.53 7.71
C ASP A 159 9.54 2.62 8.16
N ALA A 160 8.62 2.68 7.20
CA ALA A 160 7.18 2.62 7.45
C ALA A 160 6.67 1.19 7.22
N VAL A 161 5.64 0.80 7.96
CA VAL A 161 5.02 -0.52 7.87
C VAL A 161 3.71 -0.44 7.10
N PRO A 162 3.69 -0.77 5.80
CA PRO A 162 2.45 -0.91 5.03
C PRO A 162 1.72 -2.21 5.36
N LYS A 163 0.45 -2.11 5.74
CA LYS A 163 -0.52 -3.23 5.80
C LYS A 163 -1.69 -2.97 4.86
N THR A 164 -2.49 -3.99 4.58
CA THR A 164 -3.67 -3.85 3.71
C THR A 164 -4.61 -2.73 4.17
N GLY A 165 -4.90 -1.81 3.24
CA GLY A 165 -5.87 -0.73 3.40
C GLY A 165 -7.31 -1.12 3.04
N PHE A 166 -7.56 -2.39 2.68
CA PHE A 166 -8.83 -2.84 2.11
C PHE A 166 -10.07 -2.45 2.92
N LYS A 167 -9.99 -2.53 4.26
CA LYS A 167 -11.09 -2.14 5.17
C LYS A 167 -11.45 -0.64 5.11
N PHE A 168 -10.61 0.16 4.47
CA PHE A 168 -10.76 1.60 4.28
C PHE A 168 -10.78 1.99 2.80
N GLY A 169 -11.00 1.04 1.87
CA GLY A 169 -11.03 1.34 0.43
C GLY A 169 -9.68 1.85 -0.14
N ALA A 170 -8.59 1.68 0.60
CA ALA A 170 -7.25 2.09 0.22
C ALA A 170 -6.37 0.86 -0.12
N ASP A 171 -5.26 1.07 -0.82
CA ASP A 171 -4.28 0.01 -1.08
C ASP A 171 -3.56 -0.38 0.21
N PHE A 172 -3.09 0.64 0.95
CA PHE A 172 -2.38 0.46 2.19
C PHE A 172 -2.90 1.35 3.31
N ARG A 173 -2.70 0.88 4.54
CA ARG A 173 -2.57 1.73 5.72
C ARG A 173 -1.15 1.58 6.24
N THR A 174 -0.55 2.66 6.72
CA THR A 174 0.84 2.63 7.18
C THR A 174 0.94 2.88 8.67
N TYR A 175 1.93 2.28 9.29
CA TYR A 175 2.40 2.61 10.64
C TYR A 175 3.79 3.23 10.52
N LEU A 176 4.04 4.36 11.18
CA LEU A 176 5.35 5.05 11.08
C LEU A 176 6.35 4.58 12.13
N ASP A 177 5.89 4.33 13.35
CA ASP A 177 6.75 3.97 14.47
C ASP A 177 6.07 2.87 15.29
N VAL A 178 6.53 1.63 15.09
CA VAL A 178 5.96 0.45 15.76
C VAL A 178 7.03 -0.55 16.15
N GLU A 179 6.92 -1.06 17.38
CA GLU A 179 7.85 -2.08 17.89
C GLU A 179 7.28 -3.49 17.78
N THR A 180 6.00 -3.66 18.15
CA THR A 180 5.35 -4.98 18.18
C THR A 180 3.86 -4.95 17.80
N VAL A 181 3.35 -6.09 17.33
CA VAL A 181 1.92 -6.29 17.03
C VAL A 181 0.99 -6.09 18.22
N GLU A 182 1.48 -6.32 19.44
CA GLU A 182 0.70 -6.14 20.67
C GLU A 182 0.53 -4.66 21.04
N SER A 183 1.43 -3.80 20.55
CA SER A 183 1.48 -2.37 20.86
C SER A 183 1.19 -1.52 19.61
N LEU A 184 0.30 -2.01 18.74
CA LEU A 184 -0.05 -1.30 17.51
C LEU A 184 -0.80 0.02 17.81
N PRO A 185 -0.23 1.19 17.41
CA PRO A 185 -0.96 2.45 17.44
C PRO A 185 -2.03 2.48 16.35
N HIS A 186 -2.71 3.60 16.21
CA HIS A 186 -3.53 3.83 15.03
C HIS A 186 -2.65 4.14 13.83
N SER A 187 -2.89 3.47 12.70
CA SER A 187 -2.19 3.79 11.45
C SER A 187 -2.34 5.27 11.09
N GLU A 188 -1.30 5.90 10.58
CA GLU A 188 -1.25 7.35 10.35
C GLU A 188 -1.84 7.70 8.99
N HIS A 189 -1.57 6.87 7.98
CA HIS A 189 -1.93 7.15 6.60
C HIS A 189 -2.87 6.10 5.99
N LEU A 190 -3.66 6.53 5.02
CA LEU A 190 -4.30 5.70 4.01
C LEU A 190 -3.67 6.03 2.66
N VAL A 191 -3.10 5.04 1.99
CA VAL A 191 -2.40 5.22 0.71
C VAL A 191 -3.24 4.63 -0.42
N ARG A 192 -3.54 5.44 -1.44
CA ARG A 192 -4.08 5.00 -2.72
C ARG A 192 -2.98 5.04 -3.78
N VAL A 193 -2.81 3.94 -4.51
CA VAL A 193 -1.82 3.85 -5.60
C VAL A 193 -2.51 4.09 -6.93
N VAL A 194 -2.05 5.09 -7.66
CA VAL A 194 -2.62 5.52 -8.95
C VAL A 194 -1.53 5.68 -10.00
N GLU A 195 -1.93 5.74 -11.27
CA GLU A 195 -1.00 6.01 -12.37
C GLU A 195 -0.51 7.47 -12.37
N PRO A 196 0.64 7.79 -12.99
CA PRO A 196 1.15 9.16 -13.05
C PRO A 196 0.19 10.14 -13.75
N GLY A 197 -0.59 9.64 -14.72
CA GLY A 197 -1.60 10.41 -15.45
C GLY A 197 -2.95 10.55 -14.74
N HIS A 198 -3.05 10.17 -13.47
CA HIS A 198 -4.32 10.15 -12.76
C HIS A 198 -5.01 11.52 -12.75
N ALA A 199 -6.31 11.53 -13.00
CA ALA A 199 -7.17 12.70 -12.86
C ALA A 199 -8.23 12.41 -11.79
N PHE A 200 -8.26 13.24 -10.75
CA PHE A 200 -9.22 13.13 -9.68
C PHE A 200 -10.61 13.52 -10.17
N ALA A 201 -11.58 12.64 -9.95
CA ALA A 201 -12.99 13.03 -9.94
C ALA A 201 -13.28 13.71 -8.59
N PRO A 202 -13.70 14.98 -8.54
CA PRO A 202 -13.87 15.71 -7.27
C PRO A 202 -14.82 15.02 -6.29
N ARG A 203 -15.87 14.36 -6.80
CA ARG A 203 -16.77 13.53 -6.00
C ARG A 203 -16.06 12.36 -5.31
N GLU A 204 -15.22 11.63 -6.03
CA GLU A 204 -14.45 10.50 -5.48
C GLU A 204 -13.40 10.99 -4.48
N LEU A 205 -12.69 12.07 -4.83
CA LEU A 205 -11.72 12.70 -3.92
C LEU A 205 -12.39 13.14 -2.61
N SER A 206 -13.59 13.72 -2.68
CA SER A 206 -14.37 14.10 -1.50
C SER A 206 -14.74 12.88 -0.64
N LEU A 207 -15.09 11.74 -1.25
CA LEU A 207 -15.38 10.50 -0.53
C LEU A 207 -14.14 9.96 0.18
N ASP A 208 -12.98 9.93 -0.49
CA ASP A 208 -11.74 9.46 0.11
C ASP A 208 -11.29 10.35 1.27
N VAL A 209 -11.35 11.67 1.08
CA VAL A 209 -10.97 12.64 2.12
C VAL A 209 -11.91 12.54 3.33
N ARG A 210 -13.23 12.37 3.09
CA ARG A 210 -14.21 12.15 4.17
C ARG A 210 -13.93 10.85 4.91
N LEU A 211 -13.62 9.77 4.20
CA LEU A 211 -13.31 8.48 4.80
C LEU A 211 -12.06 8.57 5.69
N ALA A 212 -10.96 9.10 5.14
CA ALA A 212 -9.71 9.30 5.86
C ALA A 212 -9.89 10.20 7.09
N GLY A 213 -10.61 11.32 6.95
CA GLY A 213 -10.95 12.21 8.06
C GLY A 213 -11.80 11.53 9.14
N GLY A 214 -12.77 10.71 8.75
CA GLY A 214 -13.63 9.96 9.67
C GLY A 214 -12.88 8.95 10.54
N VAL A 215 -11.80 8.37 10.01
CA VAL A 215 -10.91 7.46 10.75
C VAL A 215 -9.64 8.13 11.27
N ARG A 216 -9.57 9.47 11.20
CA ARG A 216 -8.46 10.32 11.65
C ARG A 216 -7.10 9.90 11.06
N LYS A 217 -7.06 9.73 9.74
CA LYS A 217 -5.86 9.39 8.97
C LYS A 217 -5.61 10.42 7.88
N GLN A 218 -4.35 10.61 7.51
CA GLN A 218 -4.02 11.41 6.34
C GLN A 218 -4.20 10.57 5.08
N LEU A 219 -4.85 11.13 4.07
CA LEU A 219 -4.99 10.50 2.77
C LEU A 219 -3.78 10.83 1.91
N LEU A 220 -3.08 9.81 1.46
CA LEU A 220 -1.94 9.90 0.56
C LEU A 220 -2.24 9.23 -0.78
N PHE A 221 -1.72 9.81 -1.86
CA PHE A 221 -1.70 9.22 -3.18
C PHE A 221 -0.25 8.97 -3.59
N ALA A 222 0.03 7.74 -4.01
CA ALA A 222 1.29 7.35 -4.64
C ALA A 222 1.06 7.28 -6.16
N LEU A 223 1.65 8.21 -6.90
CA LEU A 223 1.58 8.29 -8.36
C LEU A 223 2.83 7.61 -8.92
N THR A 224 2.65 6.45 -9.56
CA THR A 224 3.78 5.67 -10.10
C THR A 224 3.35 4.79 -11.26
N ASP A 225 4.27 4.50 -12.18
CA ASP A 225 4.14 3.48 -13.21
C ASP A 225 4.69 2.10 -12.78
N GLY A 226 5.27 2.00 -11.57
CA GLY A 226 5.85 0.78 -11.01
C GLY A 226 7.35 0.60 -11.28
N THR A 227 7.98 1.45 -12.10
CA THR A 227 9.41 1.33 -12.45
C THR A 227 10.21 2.59 -12.15
N GLY A 228 9.55 3.75 -12.09
CA GLY A 228 10.17 5.04 -11.81
C GLY A 228 9.96 5.57 -10.38
N PRO A 229 10.40 6.81 -10.11
CA PRO A 229 10.18 7.47 -8.84
C PRO A 229 8.68 7.66 -8.56
N ILE A 230 8.32 7.63 -7.29
CA ILE A 230 6.93 7.84 -6.84
C ILE A 230 6.73 9.32 -6.52
N GLU A 231 5.74 9.94 -7.18
CA GLU A 231 5.25 11.25 -6.76
C GLU A 231 4.19 11.06 -5.68
N TRP A 232 4.42 11.68 -4.52
CA TRP A 232 3.54 11.59 -3.37
C TRP A 232 2.72 12.87 -3.22
N LEU A 233 1.40 12.72 -3.05
CA LEU A 233 0.48 13.81 -2.72
C LEU A 233 -0.29 13.46 -1.44
N SER A 234 -0.44 14.43 -0.54
CA SER A 234 -1.41 14.34 0.54
C SER A 234 -2.59 15.25 0.28
N VAL A 235 -3.80 14.77 0.54
CA VAL A 235 -5.01 15.57 0.38
C VAL A 235 -5.81 15.59 1.68
N GLY A 236 -6.18 16.78 2.14
CA GLY A 236 -6.96 16.97 3.36
C GLY A 236 -8.04 18.03 3.19
N ARG A 237 -9.14 17.90 3.95
CA ARG A 237 -10.16 18.94 3.99
C ARG A 237 -9.62 20.15 4.75
N LEU A 238 -9.77 21.33 4.17
CA LEU A 238 -9.51 22.60 4.85
C LEU A 238 -10.82 23.18 5.36
N THR A 239 -10.79 23.69 6.59
CA THR A 239 -11.86 24.55 7.13
C THR A 239 -11.33 25.98 7.12
N PRO A 240 -11.91 26.87 6.29
CA PRO A 240 -11.57 28.29 6.28
C PRO A 240 -11.78 28.99 7.63
#